data_AF-A0A917Z6F6-F1
#
_entry.id   AF-A0A917Z6F6-F1
#
_cell.length_a   1.000
_cell.length_b   1.000
_cell.length_c   1.000
_cell.angle_alpha   90.00
_cell.angle_beta   90.00
_cell.angle_gamma   90.00
#
_symmetry.space_group_name_H-M   'P 1'
#
loop_
_entity.id
_entity.type
_entity.pdbx_description
1 polymer ?
#
loop_
_entity_poly.entity_id
_entity_poly.type
_entity_poly.pdbx_seq_one_letter_code
_entity_poly.pdbx_strand_id
1 'polypeptide(L)'
;MMMFDWSRAAACLTLDPELFFPISTEGLGHEQVERAKTICQGCPVRQPCLDYAISTGQAYGVWGGTDPSQRRALAANPAARGHGQPGGRAAARKRSRSPASR
;
A
#
# COMPACT_ATOMS: atom_id res chain seq x y z
N MET A 1 -12.85 -3.44 -17.48
CA MET A 1 -12.29 -4.07 -16.25
C MET A 1 -11.29 -3.08 -15.66
N MET A 2 -11.72 -2.23 -14.72
CA MET A 2 -10.86 -1.19 -14.14
C MET A 2 -9.82 -1.85 -13.22
N MET A 3 -8.69 -2.22 -13.80
CA MET A 3 -7.49 -2.55 -13.05
C MET A 3 -7.01 -1.22 -12.47
N PHE A 4 -7.19 -1.02 -11.16
CA PHE A 4 -6.83 0.21 -10.47
C PHE A 4 -5.41 0.68 -10.85
N ASP A 5 -5.28 1.81 -11.56
CA ASP A 5 -4.00 2.30 -12.12
C ASP A 5 -2.88 2.41 -11.09
N TRP A 6 -3.24 2.67 -9.83
CA TRP A 6 -2.27 2.79 -8.73
C TRP A 6 -1.59 1.45 -8.38
N SER A 7 -2.27 0.30 -8.49
CA SER A 7 -1.68 -0.97 -8.05
C SER A 7 -0.48 -1.38 -8.91
N ARG A 8 -0.44 -0.93 -10.17
CA ARG A 8 0.67 -1.17 -11.11
C ARG A 8 2.00 -0.55 -10.68
N ALA A 9 1.96 0.46 -9.82
CA ALA A 9 3.15 1.11 -9.27
C ALA A 9 3.54 0.55 -7.89
N ALA A 10 2.92 -0.54 -7.43
CA ALA A 10 3.23 -1.12 -6.13
C ALA A 10 4.60 -1.82 -6.11
N ALA A 11 5.43 -1.45 -5.14
CA ALA A 11 6.76 -2.03 -4.96
C ALA A 11 6.73 -3.54 -4.63
N CYS A 12 5.60 -4.04 -4.10
CA CYS A 12 5.43 -5.46 -3.79
C CYS A 12 5.26 -6.35 -5.03
N LEU A 13 4.99 -5.79 -6.22
CA LEU A 13 4.76 -6.59 -7.44
C LEU A 13 6.00 -7.36 -7.91
N THR A 14 7.20 -6.88 -7.57
CA THR A 14 8.47 -7.52 -7.96
C THR A 14 9.03 -8.43 -6.87
N LEU A 15 8.28 -8.65 -5.80
CA LEU A 15 8.70 -9.40 -4.63
C LEU A 15 7.83 -10.64 -4.46
N ASP A 16 8.32 -11.55 -3.63
CA ASP A 16 7.60 -12.79 -3.35
C ASP A 16 6.28 -12.50 -2.62
N PRO A 17 5.13 -12.98 -3.14
CA PRO A 17 3.82 -12.73 -2.53
C PRO A 17 3.68 -13.31 -1.11
N GLU A 18 4.32 -14.44 -0.79
CA GLU A 18 4.20 -15.10 0.52
C GLU A 18 4.74 -14.20 1.63
N LEU A 19 5.67 -13.29 1.31
CA LEU A 19 6.16 -12.28 2.25
C LEU A 19 5.05 -11.38 2.78
N PHE A 20 4.04 -11.08 1.97
CA PHE A 20 2.93 -10.20 2.35
C PHE A 20 1.74 -10.95 2.95
N PHE A 21 1.72 -12.29 2.88
CA PHE A 21 0.66 -13.15 3.39
C PHE A 21 1.20 -14.18 4.38
N PRO A 22 1.63 -13.74 5.58
CA PRO A 22 2.18 -14.64 6.59
C PRO A 22 1.11 -15.57 7.17
N ILE A 23 1.52 -16.79 7.54
CA ILE A 23 0.66 -17.81 8.19
C ILE A 23 0.19 -17.34 9.58
N SER A 24 1.03 -16.56 10.27
CA SER A 24 0.74 -15.94 11.56
C SER A 24 1.31 -14.53 11.59
N THR A 25 0.66 -13.61 12.29
CA THR A 25 1.21 -12.26 12.53
C THR A 25 2.08 -12.20 13.80
N GLU A 26 2.14 -13.29 14.55
CA GLU A 26 2.85 -13.42 15.82
C GLU A 26 3.91 -14.54 15.75
N GLY A 27 4.88 -14.53 16.67
CA GLY A 27 5.95 -15.51 16.71
C GLY A 27 6.81 -15.48 15.45
N LEU A 28 6.99 -16.63 14.79
CA LEU A 28 7.83 -16.77 13.58
C LEU A 28 7.36 -15.89 12.40
N GLY A 29 6.08 -15.52 12.36
CA GLY A 29 5.56 -14.65 11.31
C GLY A 29 5.75 -13.16 11.59
N HIS A 30 6.14 -12.77 12.80
CA HIS A 30 6.40 -11.37 13.14
C HIS A 30 7.53 -10.77 12.30
N GLU A 31 8.65 -11.48 12.14
CA GLU A 31 9.76 -11.03 11.30
C GLU A 31 9.36 -10.88 9.83
N GLN A 32 8.48 -11.76 9.34
CA GLN A 32 7.94 -11.69 7.98
C GLN A 32 7.06 -10.44 7.80
N VAL A 33 6.17 -10.18 8.77
CA VAL A 33 5.33 -8.98 8.81
C VAL A 33 6.19 -7.71 8.82
N GLU A 34 7.22 -7.65 9.67
CA GLU A 34 8.06 -6.46 9.78
C GLU A 34 8.84 -6.20 8.47
N ARG A 35 9.38 -7.25 7.83
CA ARG A 35 9.99 -7.11 6.50
C ARG A 35 9.01 -6.59 5.46
N ALA A 36 7.78 -7.13 5.41
CA ALA A 36 6.75 -6.65 4.51
C ALA A 36 6.38 -5.17 4.78
N LYS A 37 6.27 -4.78 6.05
CA LYS A 37 6.03 -3.38 6.45
C LYS A 37 7.17 -2.46 6.00
N THR A 38 8.43 -2.86 6.15
CA THR A 38 9.58 -2.09 5.67
C THR A 38 9.50 -1.82 4.17
N ILE A 39 9.12 -2.83 3.37
CA ILE A 39 8.92 -2.64 1.93
C ILE A 39 7.79 -1.64 1.66
N CYS A 40 6.67 -1.75 2.38
CA CYS A 40 5.55 -0.83 2.21
C CYS A 40 5.90 0.62 2.55
N GLN A 41 6.86 0.89 3.42
CA GLN A 41 7.31 2.26 3.76
C GLN A 41 7.92 2.98 2.54
N GLY A 42 8.60 2.26 1.64
CA GLY A 42 9.15 2.81 0.40
C GLY A 42 8.19 2.79 -0.79
N CYS A 43 6.97 2.28 -0.61
CA CYS A 43 6.04 2.06 -1.71
C CYS A 43 5.31 3.37 -2.11
N PRO A 44 5.36 3.79 -3.39
CA PRO A 44 4.74 5.06 -3.83
C PRO A 44 3.21 5.04 -3.75
N VAL A 45 2.60 3.86 -3.63
CA VAL A 45 1.14 3.67 -3.58
C VAL A 45 0.66 3.14 -2.24
N ARG A 46 1.44 3.38 -1.17
CA ARG A 46 1.12 2.98 0.20
C ARG A 46 -0.27 3.44 0.65
N GLN A 47 -0.59 4.72 0.43
CA GLN A 47 -1.87 5.32 0.82
C GLN A 47 -3.06 4.71 0.08
N PRO A 48 -3.14 4.74 -1.26
CA PRO A 48 -4.27 4.11 -1.97
C PRO A 48 -4.37 2.59 -1.70
N CYS A 49 -3.26 1.91 -1.43
CA CYS A 49 -3.26 0.51 -0.99
C CYS A 49 -3.93 0.33 0.38
N LEU A 50 -3.63 1.19 1.35
CA LEU A 50 -4.25 1.17 2.67
C LEU A 50 -5.75 1.48 2.59
N ASP A 51 -6.14 2.52 1.86
CA ASP A 51 -7.54 2.88 1.65
C ASP A 51 -8.33 1.74 1.00
N TYR A 52 -7.74 1.09 -0.01
CA TYR A 52 -8.33 -0.10 -0.63
C TYR A 52 -8.49 -1.24 0.38
N ALA A 53 -7.46 -1.54 1.17
CA ALA A 53 -7.51 -2.65 2.12
C ALA A 53 -8.56 -2.44 3.22
N ILE A 54 -8.73 -1.20 3.69
CA ILE A 54 -9.76 -0.86 4.66
C ILE A 54 -11.15 -0.89 4.02
N SER A 55 -11.34 -0.24 2.86
CA SER A 55 -12.65 -0.16 2.19
C SER A 55 -13.19 -1.51 1.75
N THR A 56 -12.31 -2.44 1.37
CA THR A 56 -12.68 -3.81 0.98
C THR A 56 -12.65 -4.81 2.14
N GLY A 57 -12.24 -4.38 3.34
CA GLY A 57 -12.20 -5.24 4.51
C GLY A 57 -11.22 -6.41 4.38
N GLN A 58 -10.05 -6.21 3.76
CA GLN A 58 -9.04 -7.25 3.66
C GLN A 58 -8.69 -7.77 5.05
N ALA A 59 -8.92 -9.06 5.29
CA ALA A 59 -8.78 -9.68 6.62
C ALA A 59 -7.37 -10.22 6.90
N TYR A 60 -6.57 -10.45 5.85
CA TYR A 60 -5.25 -11.09 5.95
C TYR A 60 -4.17 -10.28 5.26
N GLY A 61 -2.92 -10.60 5.57
CA GLY A 61 -1.74 -10.02 4.94
C GLY A 61 -1.42 -8.59 5.34
N VAL A 62 -0.30 -8.10 4.81
CA VAL A 62 0.23 -6.75 5.02
C VAL A 62 -0.17 -5.86 3.84
N TRP A 63 -0.87 -4.77 4.15
CA TRP A 63 -1.38 -3.82 3.15
C TRP A 63 -1.04 -2.40 3.57
N GLY A 64 -0.50 -1.59 2.66
CA GLY A 64 -0.17 -0.19 2.95
C GLY A 64 0.73 0.02 4.18
N GLY A 65 1.54 -0.99 4.55
CA GLY A 65 2.39 -0.97 5.73
C GLY A 65 1.68 -1.30 7.04
N THR A 66 0.53 -1.98 6.98
CA THR A 66 -0.27 -2.35 8.15
C THR A 66 -0.62 -3.82 8.15
N ASP A 67 -0.53 -4.46 9.32
CA ASP A 67 -1.03 -5.81 9.55
C ASP A 67 -2.56 -5.82 9.78
N PRO A 68 -3.22 -7.00 9.81
CA PRO A 68 -4.67 -7.10 10.01
C PRO A 68 -5.19 -6.47 11.31
N SER A 69 -4.40 -6.51 12.39
CA SER A 69 -4.80 -5.95 13.68
C SER A 69 -4.70 -4.43 13.66
N GLN A 70 -3.62 -3.89 13.08
CA GLN A 70 -3.47 -2.46 12.83
C GLN A 70 -4.57 -1.90 11.92
N ARG A 71 -4.91 -2.61 10.83
CA ARG A 71 -6.02 -2.19 9.95
C ARG A 71 -7.36 -2.18 10.67
N ARG A 72 -7.65 -3.17 11.51
CA ARG A 72 -8.89 -3.18 12.32
C ARG A 72 -8.97 -1.96 13.24
N ALA A 73 -7.86 -1.57 13.86
CA ALA A 73 -7.80 -0.35 14.66
C ALA A 73 -8.06 0.92 13.83
N LEU A 74 -7.48 1.02 12.63
CA LEU A 74 -7.69 2.15 11.69
C LEU A 74 -9.10 2.18 11.07
N ALA A 75 -9.74 1.02 10.94
CA ALA A 75 -11.13 0.92 10.52
C ALA A 75 -12.07 1.39 11.63
N ALA A 76 -11.79 1.03 12.88
CA ALA A 76 -12.57 1.43 14.06
C ALA A 76 -12.40 2.92 14.42
N ASN A 77 -11.22 3.50 14.18
CA ASN A 77 -10.95 4.91 14.43
C ASN A 77 -10.40 5.63 13.18
N PRO A 78 -11.27 6.18 12.33
CA PRO A 78 -10.87 6.91 11.14
C PRO A 78 -10.00 8.15 11.43
N ALA A 79 -10.14 8.77 12.61
CA ALA A 79 -9.33 9.92 13.00
C ALA A 79 -7.84 9.56 13.18
N ALA A 80 -7.54 8.30 13.51
CA ALA A 80 -6.17 7.79 13.62
C ALA A 80 -5.46 7.65 12.26
N ARG A 81 -6.18 7.76 11.12
CA ARG A 81 -5.60 7.71 9.77
C ARG A 81 -4.78 8.96 9.42
N GLY A 82 -4.95 10.06 10.17
CA GLY A 82 -4.44 11.39 9.82
C GLY A 82 -3.05 11.78 10.34
N HIS A 83 -2.29 10.89 10.99
CA HIS A 83 -1.02 11.27 11.65
C HIS A 83 0.24 10.58 11.08
N GLY A 84 0.23 10.17 9.80
CA GLY A 84 1.37 9.51 9.16
C GLY A 84 1.63 9.89 7.70
N GLN A 85 2.28 11.05 7.51
CA GLN A 85 2.99 11.57 6.32
C GLN A 85 2.21 12.20 5.14
N PRO A 86 2.67 13.37 4.65
CA PRO A 86 2.23 13.97 3.40
C PRO A 86 2.98 13.33 2.22
N GLY A 87 2.28 12.66 1.32
CA GLY A 87 2.92 12.03 0.16
C GLY A 87 1.91 11.40 -0.77
N GLY A 88 1.13 12.21 -1.48
CA GLY A 88 0.13 11.69 -2.42
C GLY A 88 -0.67 12.74 -3.18
N ARG A 89 -0.14 13.96 -3.34
CA ARG A 89 -0.66 14.95 -4.29
C ARG A 89 0.50 15.49 -5.13
N ALA A 90 1.03 14.64 -6.00
CA ALA A 90 1.87 15.03 -7.14
C ALA A 90 1.87 13.84 -8.11
N ALA A 91 1.60 13.95 -9.40
CA ALA A 91 1.11 15.06 -10.19
C ALA A 91 0.46 14.46 -11.43
N ALA A 92 -0.86 14.56 -11.53
CA ALA A 92 -1.50 14.58 -12.84
C ALA A 92 -1.05 15.87 -13.56
N ARG A 93 0.08 15.82 -14.26
CA ARG A 93 0.39 16.77 -15.34
C ARG A 93 0.70 16.01 -16.61
N LYS A 94 -0.38 15.67 -17.32
CA LYS A 94 -0.36 15.51 -18.77
C LYS A 94 0.20 16.81 -19.37
N ARG A 95 1.31 16.76 -20.10
CA ARG A 95 1.54 17.60 -21.28
C ARG A 95 2.28 16.78 -22.33
N SER A 96 1.49 16.14 -23.17
CA SER A 96 1.83 15.85 -24.56
C SER A 96 2.23 17.14 -25.28
N ARG A 97 3.37 17.13 -25.98
CA ARG A 97 3.57 17.63 -27.37
C ARG A 97 5.06 17.69 -27.71
N SER A 98 5.53 16.70 -28.46
CA SER A 98 6.43 16.89 -29.62
C SER A 98 5.54 16.64 -30.86
N PRO A 99 5.74 17.22 -32.06
CA PRO A 99 7.00 17.65 -32.69
C PRO A 99 6.95 19.03 -33.41
N ALA A 100 8.11 19.58 -33.80
CA ALA A 100 8.34 20.28 -35.07
C ALA A 100 9.67 21.07 -35.06
N SER A 101 10.58 20.75 -35.97
CA SER A 101 11.58 21.64 -36.62
C SER A 101 12.22 20.75 -37.71
N ARG A 102 11.71 20.78 -38.96
CA ARG A 102 12.07 21.66 -40.08
C ARG A 102 13.50 21.46 -40.56
#